data_AF-A0A944ELU1-F1
#
_entry.id   AF-A0A944ELU1-F1
#
_cell.length_a   1.000
_cell.length_b   1.000
_cell.length_c   1.000
_cell.angle_alpha   90.00
_cell.angle_beta   90.00
_cell.angle_gamma   90.00
#
_symmetry.space_group_name_H-M   'P 1'
#
loop_
_entity.id
_entity.type
_entity.pdbx_description
1 polymer ?
#
loop_
_entity_poly.entity_id
_entity_poly.type
_entity_poly.pdbx_seq_one_letter_code
_entity_poly.pdbx_strand_id
1 'polypeptide(L)'
;MSGTSHGHTPAAWTGVTIAVFGFCIAGIFMVAANPLGFWAGVAVILLGGVVGGAMKAAGLGMPKESEAHVLARSRASQAQTATAQPATAQTAAAQPATAQASS
;
A
#
# COMPACT_ATOMS: atom_id res chain seq x y z
N MET A 1 -14.51 -11.82 7.23
CA MET A 1 -13.33 -11.78 8.12
C MET A 1 -12.80 -10.35 8.21
N SER A 2 -13.27 -9.54 9.15
CA SER A 2 -12.69 -8.22 9.43
C SER A 2 -12.31 -8.17 10.91
N GLY A 3 -11.43 -9.10 11.28
CA GLY A 3 -10.70 -9.04 12.54
C GLY A 3 -9.45 -8.19 12.34
N THR A 4 -9.01 -7.58 13.43
CA THR A 4 -7.87 -6.66 13.56
C THR A 4 -8.29 -5.21 13.46
N SER A 5 -8.00 -4.46 14.51
CA SER A 5 -8.00 -3.00 14.56
C SER A 5 -7.21 -2.43 13.37
N HIS A 6 -7.91 -2.05 12.29
CA HIS A 6 -7.32 -1.45 11.10
C HIS A 6 -7.37 0.07 11.25
N GLY A 7 -6.34 0.66 11.85
CA GLY A 7 -6.01 2.08 11.72
C GLY A 7 -7.19 3.06 11.81
N HIS A 8 -7.83 3.19 12.98
CA HIS A 8 -8.66 4.35 13.31
C HIS A 8 -7.80 5.59 13.54
N THR A 9 -7.00 5.97 12.55
CA THR A 9 -6.51 7.34 12.46
C THR A 9 -7.43 8.02 11.44
N PRO A 10 -8.45 8.78 11.89
CA PRO A 10 -9.35 9.53 11.00
C PRO A 10 -8.58 10.31 9.93
N ALA A 11 -7.32 10.69 10.21
CA ALA A 11 -6.38 11.31 9.28
C ALA A 11 -6.20 10.63 7.92
N ALA A 12 -6.26 9.30 7.85
CA ALA A 12 -6.05 8.60 6.59
C ALA A 12 -7.29 8.66 5.68
N TRP A 13 -8.48 8.58 6.27
CA TRP A 13 -9.73 8.50 5.53
C TRP A 13 -10.38 9.86 5.27
N THR A 14 -10.09 10.89 6.09
CA THR A 14 -10.62 12.24 5.88
C THR A 14 -10.09 12.87 4.60
N GLY A 15 -8.77 12.78 4.35
CA GLY A 15 -8.16 13.33 3.13
C GLY A 15 -8.71 12.69 1.85
N VAL A 16 -8.86 11.35 1.82
CA VAL A 16 -9.39 10.65 0.64
C VAL A 16 -10.87 10.95 0.41
N THR A 17 -11.66 11.03 1.48
CA THR A 17 -13.09 11.37 1.40
C THR A 17 -13.29 12.76 0.81
N ILE A 18 -12.53 13.76 1.26
CA ILE A 18 -12.61 15.12 0.72
C ILE A 18 -12.16 15.15 -0.76
N ALA A 19 -11.11 14.41 -1.11
CA ALA A 19 -10.66 14.32 -2.51
C ALA A 19 -11.70 13.68 -3.43
N VAL A 20 -12.37 12.60 -2.98
CA VAL A 20 -13.45 11.94 -3.72
C VAL A 20 -14.63 12.89 -3.93
N PHE A 21 -15.05 13.62 -2.90
CA PHE A 21 -16.13 14.60 -3.05
C PHE A 21 -15.76 15.74 -3.99
N GLY A 22 -14.55 16.30 -3.86
CA GLY A 22 -14.06 17.34 -4.76
C GLY A 22 -14.00 16.88 -6.22
N PHE A 23 -13.55 15.65 -6.46
CA PHE A 23 -13.53 15.03 -7.79
C PHE A 23 -14.93 14.84 -8.37
N CYS A 24 -15.88 14.33 -7.58
CA CYS A 24 -17.27 14.16 -8.01
C CYS A 24 -17.92 15.51 -8.36
N ILE A 25 -17.72 16.54 -7.54
CA ILE A 25 -18.24 17.89 -7.79
C ILE A 25 -17.64 18.46 -9.08
N ALA A 26 -16.32 18.38 -9.24
CA ALA A 26 -15.65 18.82 -10.45
C ALA A 26 -16.17 18.11 -11.71
N GLY A 27 -16.39 16.79 -11.63
CA GLY A 27 -16.95 15.99 -12.72
C GLY A 27 -18.35 16.43 -13.14
N ILE A 28 -19.25 16.68 -12.18
CA ILE A 28 -20.62 17.14 -12.45
C ILE A 28 -20.61 18.50 -13.17
N PHE A 29 -19.81 19.45 -12.70
CA PHE A 29 -19.75 20.79 -13.29
C PHE A 29 -18.99 20.86 -14.61
N MET A 30 -18.03 19.95 -14.82
CA MET A 30 -17.37 19.77 -16.12
C MET A 30 -18.39 19.33 -17.19
N VAL A 31 -19.29 18.40 -16.85
CA VAL A 31 -20.37 17.97 -17.74
C VAL A 31 -21.40 19.07 -17.98
N ALA A 32 -21.69 19.89 -16.95
CA ALA A 32 -22.60 21.02 -17.07
C ALA A 32 -22.02 22.22 -17.85
N ALA A 33 -20.82 22.11 -18.43
CA ALA A 33 -20.09 23.18 -19.12
C ALA A 33 -19.99 24.48 -18.30
N ASN A 34 -19.97 24.37 -16.97
CA ASN A 34 -19.94 25.51 -16.06
C ASN A 34 -18.53 25.66 -15.47
N PRO A 35 -17.69 26.55 -16.02
CA PRO A 35 -16.30 26.70 -15.59
C PRO A 35 -16.19 27.18 -14.13
N LEU A 36 -17.14 27.97 -13.65
CA LEU A 36 -17.16 28.42 -12.24
C LEU A 36 -17.36 27.25 -11.27
N GLY A 37 -18.26 26.32 -11.59
CA GLY A 37 -18.49 25.11 -10.80
C GLY A 37 -17.31 24.13 -10.83
N PHE A 38 -16.58 24.06 -11.95
CA PHE A 38 -15.35 23.28 -12.05
C PHE A 38 -14.27 23.82 -11.10
N TRP A 39 -14.03 25.14 -11.09
CA TRP A 39 -13.08 25.77 -10.18
C TRP A 39 -13.48 25.63 -8.71
N ALA A 40 -14.78 25.62 -8.40
CA ALA A 40 -15.27 25.30 -7.07
C ALA A 40 -14.89 23.87 -6.65
N GLY A 41 -15.02 22.88 -7.55
CA GLY A 41 -14.56 21.51 -7.31
C GLY A 41 -13.05 21.42 -7.10
N VAL A 42 -12.25 22.14 -7.91
CA VAL A 42 -10.79 22.24 -7.74
C VAL A 42 -10.42 22.83 -6.38
N ALA A 43 -11.11 23.88 -5.92
CA ALA A 43 -10.89 24.47 -4.61
C ALA A 43 -11.15 23.47 -3.47
N VAL A 44 -12.17 22.62 -3.59
CA VAL A 44 -12.46 21.55 -2.62
C VAL A 44 -11.35 20.50 -2.58
N ILE A 45 -10.81 20.10 -3.74
CA ILE A 45 -9.67 19.16 -3.81
C ILE A 45 -8.44 19.75 -3.11
N LEU A 46 -8.13 21.02 -3.37
CA LEU A 46 -7.01 21.71 -2.71
C LEU A 46 -7.22 21.78 -1.19
N LEU A 47 -8.44 22.04 -0.74
CA LEU A 47 -8.77 22.02 0.69
C LEU A 47 -8.55 20.62 1.31
N GLY A 48 -8.90 19.54 0.60
CA GLY A 48 -8.59 18.17 1.01
C GLY A 48 -7.09 17.90 1.14
N GLY A 49 -6.29 18.44 0.23
CA GLY A 49 -4.82 18.39 0.31
C GLY A 49 -4.26 19.16 1.51
N VAL A 50 -4.80 20.35 1.79
CA VAL A 50 -4.42 21.16 2.96
C VAL A 50 -4.78 20.44 4.26
N VAL A 51 -5.96 19.85 4.36
CA VAL A 51 -6.39 19.07 5.54
C VAL A 51 -5.52 17.83 5.70
N GLY A 52 -5.26 17.06 4.63
CA GLY A 52 -4.36 15.91 4.68
C GLY A 52 -2.93 16.29 5.09
N GLY A 53 -2.43 17.42 4.58
CA GLY A 53 -1.14 18.00 4.96
C GLY A 53 -1.09 18.45 6.42
N ALA A 54 -2.14 19.12 6.90
CA ALA A 54 -2.26 19.54 8.29
C ALA A 54 -2.30 18.34 9.25
N MET A 55 -3.02 17.27 8.89
CA MET A 55 -3.07 16.05 9.70
C MET A 55 -1.75 15.28 9.69
N LYS A 56 -1.00 15.35 8.57
CA LYS A 56 0.38 14.84 8.50
C LYS A 56 1.35 15.66 9.37
N ALA A 57 1.18 16.98 9.40
CA ALA A 57 1.99 17.88 10.22
C ALA A 57 1.65 17.78 11.72
N ALA A 58 0.39 17.47 12.06
CA ALA A 58 -0.07 17.23 13.43
C ALA A 58 0.40 15.90 14.05
N GLY A 59 1.29 15.15 13.38
CA GLY A 59 1.89 13.93 13.93
C GLY A 59 0.99 12.68 13.90
N LEU A 60 -0.17 12.77 13.23
CA LEU A 60 -1.06 11.62 12.98
C LEU A 60 -0.71 10.88 11.67
N GLY A 61 0.28 11.37 10.91
CA GLY A 61 0.88 10.61 9.82
C GLY A 61 1.76 9.51 10.40
N MET A 62 1.46 8.25 10.05
CA MET A 62 2.14 7.01 10.47
C MET A 62 3.52 7.24 11.12
N PRO A 63 3.76 6.81 12.37
CA PRO A 63 5.12 6.71 12.87
C PRO A 63 5.90 5.89 11.85
N LYS A 64 6.93 6.51 11.26
CA LYS A 64 7.85 5.89 10.29
C LYS A 64 8.20 4.51 10.86
N GLU A 65 7.80 3.45 10.16
CA GLU A 65 8.01 2.05 10.56
C GLU A 65 9.35 1.97 11.29
N SER A 66 9.31 1.65 12.58
CA SER A 66 10.53 1.62 13.38
C SER A 66 11.48 0.64 12.71
N GLU A 67 12.78 0.93 12.76
CA GLU A 67 13.80 0.10 12.15
C GLU A 67 13.64 -1.39 12.55
N ALA A 68 13.14 -1.62 13.77
CA ALA A 68 12.77 -2.94 14.29
C ALA A 68 11.69 -3.67 13.45
N HIS A 69 10.66 -2.99 12.95
CA HIS A 69 9.62 -3.59 12.10
C HIS A 69 10.12 -3.89 10.68
N VAL A 70 10.96 -3.01 10.11
CA VAL A 70 11.60 -3.24 8.81
C VAL A 70 12.51 -4.47 8.89
N LEU A 71 13.28 -4.59 9.97
CA LEU A 71 14.13 -5.75 10.23
C LEU A 71 13.29 -7.01 10.47
N ALA A 72 12.19 -6.94 11.24
CA ALA A 72 11.30 -8.07 11.45
C ALA A 72 10.66 -8.56 10.13
N ARG A 73 10.24 -7.65 9.25
CA ARG A 73 9.72 -8.00 7.91
C ARG A 73 10.79 -8.62 7.02
N SER A 74 12.02 -8.09 7.04
CA SER A 74 13.14 -8.65 6.28
C SER A 74 13.51 -10.07 6.71
N ARG A 75 13.46 -10.35 8.03
CA ARG A 75 13.66 -11.70 8.59
C ARG A 75 12.51 -12.64 8.23
N ALA A 76 11.28 -12.15 8.29
CA ALA A 76 10.11 -12.93 7.89
C ALA A 76 10.14 -13.27 6.40
N SER A 77 10.55 -12.33 5.52
CA SER A 77 10.71 -12.61 4.09
C SER A 77 11.84 -13.59 3.80
N GLN A 78 12.96 -13.51 4.53
CA GLN A 78 14.07 -14.46 4.41
C GLN A 78 13.67 -15.87 4.86
N ALA A 79 12.91 -15.98 5.96
CA ALA A 79 12.36 -17.25 6.42
C ALA A 79 11.38 -17.85 5.40
N GLN A 80 10.53 -17.02 4.78
CA GLN A 80 9.62 -17.46 3.72
C GLN A 80 10.35 -17.94 2.47
N THR A 81 11.44 -17.28 2.04
CA THR A 81 12.25 -17.76 0.92
C THR A 81 13.01 -19.05 1.25
N ALA A 82 13.41 -19.25 2.52
CA ALA A 82 14.06 -20.48 2.95
C ALA A 82 13.08 -21.67 3.03
N THR A 83 11.84 -21.43 3.44
CA THR A 83 10.78 -22.46 3.44
C THR A 83 10.22 -22.72 2.04
N ALA A 84 10.31 -21.75 1.13
CA ALA A 84 9.91 -21.89 -0.26
C ALA A 84 10.96 -22.58 -1.14
N GLN A 85 12.10 -23.03 -0.61
CA GLN A 85 13.05 -23.90 -1.31
C GLN A 85 12.38 -25.27 -1.54
N PRO A 86 11.75 -25.55 -2.70
CA PRO A 86 10.87 -26.68 -2.86
C PRO A 86 11.67 -27.79 -3.52
N ALA A 87 12.21 -28.72 -2.75
CA ALA A 87 12.55 -30.11 -3.12
C ALA A 87 13.47 -30.40 -4.34
N THR A 88 13.69 -29.49 -5.29
CA THR A 88 14.39 -29.75 -6.57
C THR A 88 15.91 -29.70 -6.42
N ALA A 89 16.43 -28.86 -5.52
CA ALA A 89 17.86 -28.82 -5.21
C ALA A 89 18.34 -30.06 -4.44
N GLN A 90 17.46 -30.69 -3.66
CA GLN A 90 17.81 -31.85 -2.83
C GLN A 90 17.72 -33.17 -3.63
N THR A 91 16.86 -33.27 -4.64
CA THR A 91 16.87 -34.40 -5.59
C THR A 91 18.09 -34.38 -6.51
N ALA A 92 18.59 -33.21 -6.92
CA ALA A 92 19.78 -33.10 -7.76
C ALA A 92 21.10 -33.49 -7.05
N ALA A 93 21.19 -33.27 -5.73
CA ALA A 93 22.38 -33.62 -4.94
C ALA A 93 22.41 -35.10 -4.49
N ALA A 94 21.29 -35.82 -4.59
CA ALA A 94 21.16 -37.20 -4.11
C ALA A 94 21.14 -38.26 -5.23
N GLN A 95 21.48 -37.92 -6.48
CA GLN A 95 21.60 -38.88 -7.57
C GLN A 95 23.07 -39.33 -7.68
N PRO A 96 23.47 -40.45 -7.04
CA PRO A 96 24.81 -41.01 -7.23
C PRO A 96 24.96 -41.47 -8.68
N ALA A 97 26.16 -41.26 -9.21
CA ALA A 97 26.60 -41.63 -10.54
C ALA A 97 26.59 -43.16 -10.78
N THR A 98 25.42 -43.78 -10.88
CA THR A 98 25.29 -45.23 -11.13
C THR A 98 24.63 -45.58 -12.47
N ALA A 99 24.32 -44.61 -13.33
CA ALA A 99 23.66 -44.84 -14.63
C ALA A 99 24.55 -44.59 -15.87
N GLN A 100 25.88 -44.55 -15.73
CA GLN A 100 26.82 -44.41 -16.86
C GLN A 100 27.89 -45.52 -16.85
N ALA A 101 27.46 -46.77 -16.71
CA ALA A 101 28.31 -47.94 -16.89
C ALA A 101 27.47 -49.13 -17.35
N SER A 102 26.88 -49.05 -18.55
CA SER A 102 26.39 -50.21 -19.33
C SER A 102 25.85 -49.78 -20.69
N SER A 103 26.77 -49.65 -21.66
CA SER A 103 26.57 -49.99 -23.08
C SER A 103 27.90 -49.91 -23.80
#